data_AF-A0AA45RV43-F1
#
_entry.id   AF-A0AA45RV43-F1
#
_cell.length_a   1.000
_cell.length_b   1.000
_cell.length_c   1.000
_cell.angle_alpha   90.00
_cell.angle_beta   90.00
_cell.angle_gamma   90.00
#
_symmetry.space_group_name_H-M   'P 1'
#
loop_
_entity.id
_entity.type
_entity.pdbx_description
1 polymer ?
#
loop_
_entity_poly.entity_id
_entity_poly.type
_entity_poly.pdbx_seq_one_letter_code
_entity_poly.pdbx_strand_id
1 'polypeptide(L)'
;MHYLVVIDNQMMHMPVPAATLLREIVRLYVRDQRKQAKCGDGASTVQCHVLTELLREEGLPQQALAERLGLDKGWISRAVDTLVTEGCISKQASEQDRRSVVLSLTPAGRTRARQLEQQLNDHAAQLLAQVSQDHHAQVQESLRLLLNALTLAPTDRAECGATALRPATRRDWPQIKRMLLEEGLPQDGAQEHLAQFVVGESDGKLVCAGGLEVYGVNALLRSVVVKAGSRDQGWGRQLLTCLTEQASGLGVTTLYLLTTTAASYFSNLGFVVVSRKRIPDQLYQSHEFQGACPASATAMKMLTSARRRRR
;
A
#
# COMPACT_ATOMS: atom_id res chain seq x y z
N MET A 1 33.75 -24.32 54.12
CA MET A 1 33.98 -23.85 52.73
C MET A 1 32.70 -24.12 51.95
N HIS A 2 31.72 -23.22 52.01
CA HIS A 2 30.44 -23.33 51.30
C HIS A 2 30.49 -22.41 50.09
N TYR A 3 30.48 -22.98 48.88
CA TYR A 3 30.32 -22.19 47.65
C TYR A 3 28.87 -21.76 47.52
N LEU A 4 28.64 -20.44 47.61
CA LEU A 4 27.37 -19.80 47.29
C LEU A 4 27.34 -19.63 45.76
N VAL A 5 26.54 -20.46 45.07
CA VAL A 5 26.24 -20.21 43.65
C VAL A 5 25.23 -19.08 43.61
N VAL A 6 25.71 -17.87 43.35
CA VAL A 6 24.87 -16.76 42.91
C VAL A 6 24.41 -17.12 41.50
N ILE A 7 23.17 -17.62 41.38
CA ILE A 7 22.50 -17.67 40.08
C ILE A 7 22.17 -16.23 39.75
N ASP A 8 23.06 -15.60 39.01
CA ASP A 8 22.85 -14.30 38.39
C ASP A 8 21.67 -14.46 37.43
N ASN A 9 20.47 -14.07 37.89
CA ASN A 9 19.24 -14.18 37.15
C ASN A 9 19.16 -13.03 36.13
N GLN A 10 20.17 -12.94 35.26
CA GLN A 10 20.09 -12.20 34.01
C GLN A 10 19.19 -12.99 33.06
N MET A 11 17.88 -12.95 33.32
CA MET A 11 16.90 -13.10 32.27
C MET A 11 17.18 -11.98 31.26
N MET A 12 17.98 -12.27 30.24
CA MET A 12 17.97 -11.54 28.98
C MET A 12 16.50 -11.46 28.55
N HIS A 13 15.88 -10.30 28.77
CA HIS A 13 14.61 -9.95 28.15
C HIS A 13 14.85 -10.01 26.64
N MET A 14 14.53 -11.15 26.02
CA MET A 14 14.44 -11.22 24.58
C MET A 14 13.38 -10.19 24.17
N PRO A 15 13.73 -9.15 23.39
CA PRO A 15 12.77 -8.12 23.03
C PRO A 15 11.59 -8.76 22.30
N VAL A 16 10.37 -8.46 22.76
CA VAL A 16 9.15 -8.97 22.12
C VAL A 16 9.18 -8.58 20.64
N PRO A 17 9.04 -9.52 19.69
CA PRO A 17 9.07 -9.19 18.27
C PRO A 17 8.02 -8.13 17.90
N ALA A 18 8.39 -7.18 17.05
CA ALA A 18 7.48 -6.12 16.60
C ALA A 18 6.17 -6.64 16.00
N ALA A 19 6.20 -7.80 15.33
CA ALA A 19 5.01 -8.47 14.82
C ALA A 19 4.03 -8.92 15.92
N THR A 20 4.55 -9.38 17.06
CA THR A 20 3.74 -9.76 18.23
C THR A 20 3.14 -8.52 18.88
N LEU A 21 3.93 -7.44 19.01
CA LEU A 21 3.44 -6.16 19.51
C LEU A 21 2.32 -5.60 18.62
N LEU A 22 2.49 -5.61 17.30
CA LEU A 22 1.48 -5.13 16.35
C LEU A 22 0.16 -5.89 16.50
N ARG A 23 0.20 -7.24 16.51
CA ARG A 23 -0.99 -8.06 16.68
C ARG A 23 -1.70 -7.79 18.00
N GLU A 24 -0.93 -7.62 19.07
CA GLU A 24 -1.49 -7.41 20.41
C GLU A 24 -2.04 -6.00 20.59
N ILE A 25 -1.39 -4.98 20.03
CA ILE A 25 -1.90 -3.61 19.94
C ILE A 25 -3.23 -3.61 19.19
N VAL A 26 -3.30 -4.22 17.99
CA VAL A 26 -4.55 -4.28 17.21
C VAL A 26 -5.65 -5.00 18.01
N ARG A 27 -5.35 -6.15 18.64
CA ARG A 27 -6.31 -6.92 19.44
C ARG A 27 -6.87 -6.11 20.60
N LEU A 28 -6.00 -5.45 21.38
CA LEU A 28 -6.39 -4.67 22.55
C LEU A 28 -7.10 -3.37 22.15
N TYR A 29 -6.62 -2.70 21.11
CA TYR A 29 -7.20 -1.47 20.61
C TYR A 29 -8.62 -1.70 20.08
N VAL A 30 -8.86 -2.73 19.27
CA VAL A 30 -10.22 -3.09 18.80
C VAL A 30 -11.13 -3.47 19.96
N ARG A 31 -10.60 -4.17 20.98
CA ARG A 31 -11.38 -4.51 22.18
C ARG A 31 -11.78 -3.27 22.96
N ASP A 32 -10.87 -2.31 23.12
CA ASP A 32 -11.13 -1.07 23.86
C ASP A 32 -12.04 -0.12 23.09
N GLN A 33 -11.83 0.01 21.77
CA GLN A 33 -12.76 0.69 20.87
C GLN A 33 -14.19 0.14 21.03
N ARG A 34 -14.41 -1.17 21.09
CA ARG A 34 -15.76 -1.73 21.30
C ARG A 34 -16.38 -1.40 22.65
N LYS A 35 -15.57 -1.14 23.68
CA LYS A 35 -16.05 -0.72 25.00
C LYS A 35 -16.38 0.77 25.03
N GLN A 36 -15.58 1.59 24.35
CA GLN A 36 -15.66 3.05 24.39
C GLN A 36 -16.54 3.65 23.29
N ALA A 37 -16.52 3.07 22.09
CA ALA A 37 -17.43 3.41 21.01
C ALA A 37 -18.83 2.98 21.44
N LYS A 38 -19.52 3.91 22.09
CA LYS A 38 -20.97 3.98 22.04
C LYS A 38 -21.35 4.28 20.58
N CYS A 39 -21.24 3.28 19.70
CA CYS A 39 -22.04 3.24 18.46
C CYS A 39 -23.50 3.28 18.98
N GLY A 40 -24.03 4.49 19.10
CA GLY A 40 -24.87 4.94 20.24
C GLY A 40 -26.16 4.20 20.50
N ASP A 41 -26.63 3.35 19.58
CA ASP A 41 -28.00 2.83 19.59
C ASP A 41 -28.05 1.32 19.30
N GLY A 42 -26.97 0.57 19.58
CA GLY A 42 -26.89 -0.85 19.25
C GLY A 42 -26.38 -1.14 17.83
N ALA A 43 -25.74 -0.15 17.21
CA ALA A 43 -25.16 -0.32 15.88
C ALA A 43 -23.98 -1.31 15.92
N SER A 44 -24.06 -2.37 15.12
CA SER A 44 -23.00 -3.38 15.02
C SER A 44 -21.70 -2.77 14.50
N THR A 45 -20.53 -3.32 14.90
CA THR A 45 -19.21 -2.88 14.39
C THR A 45 -19.18 -2.73 12.87
N VAL A 46 -19.94 -3.57 12.16
CA VAL A 46 -20.10 -3.53 10.70
C VAL A 46 -20.80 -2.26 10.21
N GLN A 47 -21.85 -1.79 10.88
CA GLN A 47 -22.54 -0.53 10.52
C GLN A 47 -21.61 0.67 10.70
N CYS A 48 -20.82 0.68 11.78
CA CYS A 48 -19.83 1.72 12.03
C CYS A 48 -18.76 1.74 10.92
N HIS A 49 -18.29 0.58 10.44
CA HIS A 49 -17.41 0.49 9.27
C HIS A 49 -18.05 0.95 7.96
N VAL A 50 -19.31 0.59 7.71
CA VAL A 50 -20.04 1.02 6.50
C VAL A 50 -20.16 2.54 6.44
N LEU A 51 -20.53 3.19 7.55
CA LEU A 51 -20.69 4.65 7.61
C LEU A 51 -19.37 5.39 7.41
N THR A 52 -18.28 4.93 8.02
CA THR A 52 -16.97 5.59 7.88
C THR A 52 -16.36 5.38 6.49
N GLU A 53 -16.56 4.22 5.86
CA GLU A 53 -16.12 4.00 4.48
C GLU A 53 -16.92 4.83 3.47
N LEU A 54 -18.26 4.92 3.61
CA LEU A 54 -19.08 5.77 2.73
C LEU A 54 -18.86 7.27 2.96
N LEU A 55 -18.30 7.67 4.11
CA LEU A 55 -17.88 9.04 4.36
C LEU A 55 -16.60 9.39 3.59
N ARG A 56 -15.72 8.40 3.38
CA ARG A 56 -14.47 8.55 2.64
C ARG A 56 -14.68 8.54 1.13
N GLU A 57 -15.60 7.69 0.66
CA GLU A 57 -15.94 7.60 -0.75
C GLU A 57 -17.44 7.41 -0.96
N GLU A 58 -18.06 8.39 -1.61
CA GLU A 58 -19.47 8.35 -1.95
C GLU A 58 -19.73 7.58 -3.23
N GLY A 59 -20.93 7.02 -3.36
CA GLY A 59 -21.34 6.37 -4.59
C GLY A 59 -20.70 5.00 -4.78
N LEU A 60 -20.30 4.33 -3.70
CA LEU A 60 -19.74 2.99 -3.75
C LEU A 60 -20.82 1.95 -4.08
N PRO A 61 -20.58 1.06 -5.07
CA PRO A 61 -21.37 -0.14 -5.23
C PRO A 61 -21.31 -0.99 -3.96
N GLN A 62 -22.44 -1.57 -3.53
CA GLN A 62 -22.51 -2.40 -2.33
C GLN A 62 -21.52 -3.59 -2.38
N GLN A 63 -21.23 -4.11 -3.57
CA GLN A 63 -20.24 -5.17 -3.75
C GLN A 63 -18.81 -4.68 -3.49
N ALA A 64 -18.43 -3.51 -4.01
CA ALA A 64 -17.13 -2.90 -3.77
C ALA A 64 -16.93 -2.55 -2.29
N LEU A 65 -18.00 -2.14 -1.60
CA LEU A 65 -17.97 -1.94 -0.15
C LEU A 65 -17.70 -3.25 0.61
N ALA A 66 -18.21 -4.39 0.12
CA ALA A 66 -17.99 -5.68 0.75
C ALA A 66 -16.57 -6.21 0.62
N GLU A 67 -16.03 -6.09 -0.59
CA GLU A 67 -14.63 -6.33 -0.92
C GLU A 67 -13.71 -5.49 -0.02
N ARG A 68 -13.88 -4.17 -0.01
CA ARG A 68 -13.04 -3.25 0.79
C ARG A 68 -13.05 -3.52 2.29
N LEU A 69 -14.20 -3.89 2.84
CA LEU A 69 -14.32 -4.18 4.27
C LEU A 69 -13.82 -5.58 4.64
N GLY A 70 -13.58 -6.47 3.66
CA GLY A 70 -13.16 -7.85 3.90
C GLY A 70 -14.17 -8.67 4.70
N LEU A 71 -15.47 -8.35 4.57
CA LEU A 71 -16.56 -9.00 5.32
C LEU A 71 -17.51 -9.74 4.37
N ASP A 72 -18.06 -10.86 4.84
CA ASP A 72 -19.02 -11.65 4.08
C ASP A 72 -20.25 -10.85 3.64
N LYS A 73 -20.69 -11.07 2.39
CA LYS A 73 -21.82 -10.40 1.71
C LYS A 73 -23.11 -10.37 2.56
N GLY A 74 -23.36 -11.42 3.34
CA GLY A 74 -24.53 -11.52 4.21
C GLY A 74 -24.51 -10.62 5.45
N TRP A 75 -23.33 -10.22 5.94
CA TRP A 75 -23.20 -9.29 7.07
C TRP A 75 -23.33 -7.84 6.62
N ILE A 76 -22.76 -7.51 5.46
CA ILE A 76 -22.83 -6.16 4.90
C ILE A 76 -24.23 -5.84 4.38
N SER A 77 -24.92 -6.78 3.71
CA SER A 77 -26.30 -6.52 3.28
C SER A 77 -27.20 -6.17 4.47
N ARG A 78 -27.14 -6.95 5.56
CA ARG A 78 -27.93 -6.68 6.77
C ARG A 78 -27.59 -5.33 7.39
N ALA A 79 -26.30 -4.99 7.50
CA ALA A 79 -25.89 -3.69 8.03
C ALA A 79 -26.38 -2.53 7.16
N VAL A 80 -26.29 -2.65 5.83
CA VAL A 80 -26.79 -1.65 4.89
C VAL A 80 -28.31 -1.53 4.98
N ASP A 81 -29.05 -2.64 5.06
CA ASP A 81 -30.51 -2.62 5.18
C ASP A 81 -30.98 -1.92 6.47
N THR A 82 -30.30 -2.17 7.59
CA THR A 82 -30.54 -1.44 8.84
C THR A 82 -30.26 0.05 8.68
N LEU A 83 -29.12 0.42 8.11
CA LEU A 83 -28.74 1.83 7.92
C LEU A 83 -29.65 2.58 6.93
N VAL A 84 -30.25 1.88 5.96
CA VAL A 84 -31.31 2.44 5.10
C VAL A 84 -32.59 2.66 5.90
N THR A 85 -32.99 1.68 6.72
CA THR A 85 -34.19 1.77 7.57
C THR A 85 -34.07 2.92 8.59
N GLU A 86 -32.87 3.14 9.12
CA GLU A 86 -32.52 4.25 10.01
C GLU A 86 -32.35 5.59 9.27
N GLY A 87 -32.54 5.62 7.95
CA GLY A 87 -32.43 6.83 7.13
C GLY A 87 -31.01 7.38 7.01
N CYS A 88 -29.98 6.60 7.35
CA CYS A 88 -28.57 6.99 7.26
C CYS A 88 -27.98 6.78 5.85
N ILE A 89 -28.47 5.79 5.10
CA ILE A 89 -28.00 5.47 3.75
C ILE A 89 -29.17 5.49 2.76
N SER A 90 -28.91 5.90 1.53
CA SER A 90 -29.81 5.69 0.39
C SER A 90 -29.21 4.69 -0.59
N LYS A 91 -30.10 3.95 -1.26
CA LYS A 91 -29.77 3.00 -2.34
C LYS A 91 -30.26 3.56 -3.67
N GLN A 92 -29.39 3.60 -4.67
CA GLN A 92 -29.75 3.97 -6.03
C GLN A 92 -29.26 2.89 -7.00
N ALA A 93 -30.01 2.63 -8.07
CA ALA A 93 -29.53 1.78 -9.15
C ALA A 93 -28.30 2.44 -9.79
N SER A 94 -27.23 1.68 -10.02
CA SER A 94 -26.04 2.21 -10.70
C SER A 94 -26.38 2.59 -12.14
N GLU A 95 -25.88 3.74 -12.58
CA GLU A 95 -25.98 4.18 -13.98
C GLU A 95 -25.15 3.29 -14.93
N GLN A 96 -24.10 2.64 -14.40
CA GLN A 96 -23.16 1.82 -15.18
C GLN A 96 -23.58 0.35 -15.26
N ASP A 97 -24.26 -0.16 -14.24
CA ASP A 97 -24.81 -1.52 -14.22
C ASP A 97 -26.11 -1.55 -13.42
N ARG A 98 -27.25 -1.66 -14.12
CA ARG A 98 -28.59 -1.72 -13.52
C ARG A 98 -28.78 -2.86 -12.51
N ARG A 99 -27.91 -3.88 -12.49
CA ARG A 99 -27.94 -4.98 -11.52
C ARG A 99 -27.20 -4.64 -10.21
N SER A 100 -26.44 -3.56 -10.19
CA SER A 100 -25.68 -3.11 -9.03
C SER A 100 -26.36 -1.94 -8.33
N VAL A 101 -26.27 -1.91 -7.00
CA VAL A 101 -26.82 -0.85 -6.16
C VAL A 101 -25.68 -0.02 -5.59
N VAL A 102 -25.78 1.28 -5.79
CA VAL A 102 -24.87 2.29 -5.28
C VAL A 102 -25.40 2.82 -3.95
N LEU A 103 -24.50 2.93 -2.98
CA LEU A 103 -24.79 3.40 -1.63
C LEU A 103 -24.26 4.82 -1.45
N SER A 104 -25.10 5.67 -0.85
CA SER A 104 -24.74 7.05 -0.54
C SER A 104 -25.23 7.43 0.85
N LEU A 105 -24.48 8.26 1.56
CA LEU A 105 -24.92 8.80 2.85
C LEU A 105 -26.00 9.87 2.65
N THR A 106 -27.06 9.78 3.43
CA THR A 106 -28.03 10.89 3.57
C THR A 106 -27.43 12.00 4.43
N PRO A 107 -28.07 13.19 4.52
CA PRO A 107 -27.64 14.23 5.46
C PRO A 107 -27.55 13.74 6.91
N ALA A 108 -28.53 12.94 7.36
CA ALA A 108 -28.52 12.32 8.68
C ALA A 108 -27.35 11.33 8.83
N GLY A 109 -27.13 10.49 7.82
CA GLY A 109 -26.01 9.54 7.79
C GLY A 109 -24.65 10.20 7.84
N ARG A 110 -24.46 11.33 7.14
CA ARG A 110 -23.21 12.11 7.20
C ARG A 110 -22.94 12.68 8.57
N THR A 111 -23.95 13.23 9.22
CA THR A 111 -23.83 13.73 10.60
C THR A 111 -23.41 12.61 11.54
N ARG A 112 -24.07 11.45 11.44
CA ARG A 112 -23.74 10.28 12.25
C ARG A 112 -22.34 9.73 11.95
N ALA A 113 -21.96 9.63 10.68
CA ALA A 113 -20.64 9.15 10.27
C ALA A 113 -19.51 10.07 10.77
N ARG A 114 -19.70 11.40 10.73
CA ARG A 114 -18.73 12.37 11.28
C ARG A 114 -18.63 12.28 12.80
N GLN A 115 -19.76 12.13 13.51
CA GLN A 115 -19.75 11.92 14.95
C GLN A 115 -18.97 10.66 15.32
N LEU A 116 -19.17 9.58 14.57
CA LEU A 116 -18.44 8.33 14.75
C LEU A 116 -16.94 8.48 14.44
N GLU A 117 -16.57 9.12 13.33
CA GLU A 117 -15.16 9.38 12.98
C GLU A 117 -14.48 10.21 14.08
N GLN A 118 -15.15 11.24 14.60
CA GLN A 118 -14.64 12.04 15.71
C GLN A 118 -14.43 11.19 16.97
N GLN A 119 -15.39 10.34 17.34
CA GLN A 119 -15.25 9.44 18.49
C GLN A 119 -14.07 8.46 18.34
N LEU A 120 -13.85 7.93 17.14
CA LEU A 120 -12.71 7.05 16.85
C LEU A 120 -11.37 7.81 16.95
N ASN A 121 -11.33 9.05 16.46
CA ASN A 121 -10.15 9.91 16.57
C ASN A 121 -9.85 10.31 18.02
N ASP A 122 -10.88 10.67 18.80
CA ASP A 122 -10.75 11.02 20.22
C ASP A 122 -10.21 9.83 21.03
N HIS A 123 -10.69 8.61 20.73
CA HIS A 123 -10.19 7.39 21.34
C HIS A 123 -8.70 7.14 21.02
N ALA A 124 -8.29 7.32 19.76
CA ALA A 124 -6.88 7.24 19.37
C ALA A 124 -6.02 8.30 20.09
N ALA A 125 -6.52 9.54 20.20
CA ALA A 125 -5.85 10.62 20.89
C ALA A 125 -5.69 10.34 22.39
N GLN A 126 -6.69 9.75 23.05
CA GLN A 126 -6.61 9.33 24.45
C GLN A 126 -5.54 8.27 24.69
N LEU A 127 -5.41 7.29 23.77
CA LEU A 127 -4.35 6.30 23.83
C LEU A 127 -2.97 6.94 23.66
N LEU A 128 -2.81 7.83 22.68
CA LEU A 128 -1.54 8.55 22.46
C LEU A 128 -1.17 9.45 23.64
N ALA A 129 -2.15 10.02 24.33
CA ALA A 129 -1.92 10.82 25.54
C ALA A 129 -1.33 9.99 26.71
N GLN A 130 -1.43 8.66 26.68
CA GLN A 130 -0.76 7.78 27.66
C GLN A 130 0.74 7.57 27.35
N VAL A 131 1.19 7.96 26.17
CA VAL A 131 2.61 7.94 25.80
C VAL A 131 3.25 9.25 26.23
N SER A 132 4.49 9.21 26.74
CA SER A 132 5.25 10.41 27.07
C SER A 132 5.45 11.30 25.84
N GLN A 133 5.37 12.63 26.03
CA GLN A 133 5.45 13.60 24.93
C GLN A 133 6.74 13.44 24.10
N ASP A 134 7.86 13.11 24.73
CA ASP A 134 9.15 12.89 24.06
C ASP A 134 9.12 11.78 23.01
N HIS A 135 8.21 10.81 23.15
CA HIS A 135 8.08 9.68 22.22
C HIS A 135 6.96 9.87 21.18
N HIS A 136 6.18 10.96 21.23
CA HIS A 136 5.04 11.17 20.32
C HIS A 136 5.48 11.19 18.86
N ALA A 137 6.55 11.93 18.54
CA ALA A 137 7.07 12.00 17.17
C ALA A 137 7.53 10.63 16.65
N GLN A 138 8.19 9.83 17.49
CA GLN A 138 8.65 8.50 17.13
C GLN A 138 7.49 7.52 16.87
N VAL A 139 6.46 7.56 17.72
CA VAL A 139 5.26 6.74 17.55
C VAL A 139 4.52 7.15 16.27
N GLN A 140 4.36 8.44 16.03
CA GLN A 140 3.71 8.95 14.82
C GLN A 140 4.45 8.51 13.55
N GLU A 141 5.77 8.60 13.54
CA GLU A 141 6.59 8.13 12.41
C GLU A 141 6.44 6.62 12.19
N SER A 142 6.47 5.83 13.27
CA SER A 142 6.29 4.37 13.20
C SER A 142 4.91 3.98 12.66
N LEU A 143 3.84 4.66 13.11
CA LEU A 143 2.49 4.47 12.61
C LEU A 143 2.37 4.85 11.13
N ARG A 144 3.03 5.93 10.71
CA ARG A 144 3.07 6.35 9.30
C ARG A 144 3.74 5.30 8.42
N LEU A 145 4.86 4.73 8.86
CA LEU A 145 5.55 3.65 8.16
C LEU A 145 4.68 2.39 8.06
N LEU A 146 3.96 2.02 9.12
CA LEU A 146 3.03 0.89 9.11
C LEU A 146 1.83 1.14 8.22
N LEU A 147 1.26 2.34 8.25
CA LEU A 147 0.16 2.74 7.38
C LEU A 147 0.57 2.63 5.91
N ASN A 148 1.75 3.15 5.56
CA ASN A 148 2.29 2.99 4.21
C ASN A 148 2.45 1.51 3.86
N ALA A 149 2.99 0.66 4.74
CA ALA A 149 3.11 -0.77 4.46
C ALA A 149 1.75 -1.46 4.24
N LEU A 150 0.69 -1.01 4.94
CA LEU A 150 -0.67 -1.54 4.80
C LEU A 150 -1.37 -1.06 3.53
N THR A 151 -1.15 0.17 3.09
CA THR A 151 -1.71 0.70 1.83
C THR A 151 -0.98 0.18 0.59
N LEU A 152 0.24 -0.34 0.78
CA LEU A 152 0.99 -1.07 -0.25
C LEU A 152 0.61 -2.56 -0.35
N ALA A 153 -0.12 -3.11 0.62
CA ALA A 153 -0.66 -4.46 0.53
C ALA A 153 -1.89 -4.45 -0.40
N PRO A 154 -1.89 -5.17 -1.52
CA PRO A 154 -3.00 -5.15 -2.46
C PRO A 154 -4.27 -5.70 -1.80
N THR A 155 -5.23 -4.84 -1.55
CA THR A 155 -6.60 -5.22 -1.20
C THR A 155 -7.31 -5.70 -2.47
N ASP A 156 -7.78 -6.93 -2.37
CA ASP A 156 -8.66 -7.68 -3.24
C ASP A 156 -8.22 -8.24 -4.60
N ARG A 157 -8.50 -9.54 -4.68
CA ARG A 157 -8.45 -10.41 -5.85
C ARG A 157 -9.71 -10.13 -6.66
N ALA A 158 -9.57 -9.48 -7.81
CA ALA A 158 -10.57 -9.52 -8.87
C ALA A 158 -10.03 -10.39 -10.02
N GLU A 159 -10.76 -11.45 -10.33
CA GLU A 159 -10.42 -12.49 -11.31
C GLU A 159 -10.34 -11.95 -12.74
N CYS A 160 -9.15 -12.06 -13.37
CA CYS A 160 -9.03 -12.45 -14.78
C CYS A 160 -7.59 -12.94 -15.06
N GLY A 161 -7.38 -14.26 -15.12
CA GLY A 161 -6.14 -14.92 -15.57
C GLY A 161 -4.97 -14.85 -14.59
N ALA A 162 -4.48 -16.00 -14.12
CA ALA A 162 -3.39 -16.14 -13.17
C ALA A 162 -2.17 -15.23 -13.48
N THR A 163 -2.05 -14.10 -12.78
CA THR A 163 -0.96 -13.14 -12.92
C THR A 163 -0.59 -12.62 -11.52
N ALA A 164 0.31 -13.33 -10.81
CA ALA A 164 0.60 -13.12 -9.39
C ALA A 164 1.70 -12.07 -9.17
N LEU A 165 1.38 -10.79 -9.36
CA LEU A 165 2.25 -9.72 -8.87
C LEU A 165 2.12 -9.60 -7.35
N ARG A 166 3.26 -9.54 -6.65
CA ARG A 166 3.33 -9.40 -5.19
C ARG A 166 4.58 -8.63 -4.77
N PRO A 167 4.60 -8.04 -3.56
CA PRO A 167 5.84 -7.52 -2.98
C PRO A 167 6.91 -8.60 -2.90
N ALA A 168 8.16 -8.21 -3.15
CA ALA A 168 9.32 -9.07 -3.00
C ALA A 168 9.64 -9.31 -1.53
N THR A 169 10.15 -10.51 -1.24
CA THR A 169 10.67 -10.89 0.07
C THR A 169 12.16 -11.16 -0.03
N ARG A 170 12.83 -11.28 1.13
CA ARG A 170 14.25 -11.68 1.17
C ARG A 170 14.53 -13.02 0.47
N ARG A 171 13.53 -13.91 0.40
CA ARG A 171 13.65 -15.22 -0.28
C ARG A 171 13.68 -15.11 -1.80
N ASP A 172 13.16 -14.02 -2.35
CA ASP A 172 13.08 -13.81 -3.81
C ASP A 172 14.41 -13.31 -4.39
N TRP A 173 15.27 -12.70 -3.57
CA TRP A 173 16.51 -12.05 -4.04
C TRP A 173 17.41 -12.95 -4.90
N PRO A 174 17.70 -14.22 -4.56
CA PRO A 174 18.51 -15.08 -5.42
C PRO A 174 17.93 -15.25 -6.84
N GLN A 175 16.60 -15.29 -6.96
CA GLN A 175 15.92 -15.42 -8.24
C GLN A 175 15.86 -14.09 -9.01
N ILE A 176 15.62 -12.97 -8.31
CA ILE A 176 15.68 -11.62 -8.88
C ILE A 176 17.10 -11.35 -9.43
N LYS A 177 18.12 -11.57 -8.60
CA LYS A 177 19.53 -11.36 -8.98
C LYS A 177 19.89 -12.14 -10.26
N ARG A 178 19.47 -13.40 -10.34
CA ARG A 178 19.67 -14.22 -11.54
C ARG A 178 18.97 -13.63 -12.76
N MET A 179 17.71 -13.19 -12.62
CA MET A 179 16.95 -12.59 -13.71
C MET A 179 17.60 -11.29 -14.23
N LEU A 180 18.10 -10.45 -13.32
CA LEU A 180 18.83 -9.24 -13.70
C LEU A 180 20.14 -9.57 -14.42
N LEU A 181 20.88 -10.57 -13.95
CA LEU A 181 22.10 -11.04 -14.60
C LEU A 181 21.84 -11.57 -16.02
N GLU A 182 20.82 -12.41 -16.19
CA GLU A 182 20.45 -13.01 -17.49
C GLU A 182 20.05 -11.95 -18.51
N GLU A 183 19.44 -10.85 -18.07
CA GLU A 183 18.95 -9.76 -18.92
C GLU A 183 19.93 -8.57 -19.01
N GLY A 184 21.15 -8.72 -18.46
CA GLY A 184 22.21 -7.72 -18.53
C GLY A 184 21.91 -6.42 -17.76
N LEU A 185 21.06 -6.47 -16.74
CA LEU A 185 20.69 -5.32 -15.92
C LEU A 185 21.62 -5.17 -14.70
N PRO A 186 21.92 -3.92 -14.27
CA PRO A 186 22.72 -3.66 -13.08
C PRO A 186 22.13 -4.28 -11.81
N GLN A 187 23.01 -4.75 -10.92
CA GLN A 187 22.64 -5.34 -9.63
C GLN A 187 23.03 -4.46 -8.44
N ASP A 188 23.91 -3.47 -8.65
CA ASP A 188 24.50 -2.66 -7.59
C ASP A 188 23.45 -1.82 -6.85
N GLY A 189 23.38 -1.95 -5.53
CA GLY A 189 22.38 -1.29 -4.68
C GLY A 189 20.96 -1.87 -4.76
N ALA A 190 20.64 -2.76 -5.71
CA ALA A 190 19.27 -3.25 -5.88
C ALA A 190 18.76 -4.05 -4.66
N GLN A 191 19.64 -4.79 -3.98
CA GLN A 191 19.29 -5.57 -2.79
C GLN A 191 18.88 -4.68 -1.60
N GLU A 192 19.47 -3.49 -1.48
CA GLU A 192 19.20 -2.55 -0.38
C GLU A 192 17.77 -2.00 -0.44
N HIS A 193 17.23 -1.93 -1.66
CA HIS A 193 15.87 -1.47 -1.93
C HIS A 193 14.87 -2.60 -2.11
N LEU A 194 15.22 -3.85 -1.79
CA LEU A 194 14.37 -5.02 -1.98
C LEU A 194 12.97 -4.88 -1.33
N ALA A 195 12.85 -4.13 -0.24
CA ALA A 195 11.58 -3.85 0.42
C ALA A 195 10.57 -3.11 -0.48
N GLN A 196 11.06 -2.46 -1.54
CA GLN A 196 10.27 -1.73 -2.53
C GLN A 196 10.26 -2.41 -3.90
N PHE A 197 10.60 -3.69 -3.97
CA PHE A 197 10.49 -4.49 -5.18
C PHE A 197 9.11 -5.16 -5.28
N VAL A 198 8.62 -5.26 -6.50
CA VAL A 198 7.48 -6.08 -6.91
C VAL A 198 8.00 -7.19 -7.81
N VAL A 199 7.51 -8.41 -7.61
CA VAL A 199 7.80 -9.57 -8.44
C VAL A 199 6.52 -10.17 -8.99
N GLY A 200 6.59 -10.68 -10.22
CA GLY A 200 5.51 -11.45 -10.83
C GLY A 200 5.85 -12.91 -10.92
N GLU A 201 4.88 -13.76 -10.58
CA GLU A 201 5.04 -15.20 -10.56
C GLU A 201 4.03 -15.89 -11.50
N SER A 202 4.52 -16.85 -12.27
CA SER A 202 3.72 -17.72 -13.13
C SER A 202 4.26 -19.15 -12.99
N ASP A 203 3.35 -20.13 -12.83
CA ASP A 203 3.69 -21.54 -12.64
C ASP A 203 4.77 -21.79 -11.55
N GLY A 204 4.68 -21.07 -10.43
CA GLY A 204 5.62 -21.20 -9.30
C GLY A 204 7.00 -20.60 -9.55
N LYS A 205 7.19 -19.83 -10.62
CA LYS A 205 8.47 -19.23 -11.01
C LYS A 205 8.35 -17.72 -11.19
N LEU A 206 9.34 -16.97 -10.73
CA LEU A 206 9.41 -15.54 -11.01
C LEU A 206 9.63 -15.29 -12.52
N VAL A 207 8.77 -14.46 -13.10
CA VAL A 207 8.75 -14.09 -14.52
C VAL A 207 9.04 -12.60 -14.75
N CYS A 208 8.81 -11.75 -13.75
CA CYS A 208 9.20 -10.35 -13.80
C CYS A 208 9.59 -9.81 -12.42
N ALA A 209 10.34 -8.72 -12.40
CA ALA A 209 10.71 -7.99 -11.20
C ALA A 209 10.92 -6.50 -11.53
N GLY A 210 10.70 -5.62 -10.56
CA GLY A 210 11.03 -4.20 -10.67
C GLY A 210 10.99 -3.54 -9.31
N GLY A 211 11.75 -2.46 -9.12
CA GLY A 211 11.90 -1.83 -7.81
C GLY A 211 11.84 -0.30 -7.86
N LEU A 212 11.62 0.28 -6.68
CA LEU A 212 11.67 1.72 -6.45
C LEU A 212 12.77 2.09 -5.47
N GLU A 213 13.47 3.17 -5.76
CA GLU A 213 14.30 3.89 -4.78
C GLU A 213 13.62 5.23 -4.48
N VAL A 214 13.22 5.45 -3.23
CA VAL A 214 12.40 6.60 -2.86
C VAL A 214 13.27 7.71 -2.27
N TYR A 215 13.12 8.91 -2.84
CA TYR A 215 13.82 10.14 -2.47
C TYR A 215 12.79 11.25 -2.24
N GLY A 216 12.17 11.24 -1.07
CA GLY A 216 11.11 12.18 -0.71
C GLY A 216 9.93 12.09 -1.68
N VAL A 217 9.62 13.18 -2.39
CA VAL A 217 8.53 13.25 -3.38
C VAL A 217 8.91 12.69 -4.76
N ASN A 218 10.13 12.19 -4.93
CA ASN A 218 10.62 11.59 -6.17
C ASN A 218 10.99 10.12 -5.93
N ALA A 219 10.94 9.28 -6.97
CA ALA A 219 11.54 7.96 -6.91
C ALA A 219 12.18 7.53 -8.22
N LEU A 220 13.21 6.70 -8.12
CA LEU A 220 13.85 6.04 -9.25
C LEU A 220 13.23 4.66 -9.44
N LEU A 221 12.70 4.42 -10.64
CA LEU A 221 12.31 3.10 -11.10
C LEU A 221 13.57 2.36 -11.57
N ARG A 222 13.86 1.23 -10.93
CA ARG A 222 15.07 0.45 -11.17
C ARG A 222 14.76 -1.02 -11.45
N SER A 223 15.73 -1.70 -12.06
CA SER A 223 15.75 -3.17 -12.17
C SER A 223 14.46 -3.77 -12.76
N VAL A 224 13.80 -3.05 -13.69
CA VAL A 224 12.55 -3.49 -14.33
C VAL A 224 12.85 -4.51 -15.41
N VAL A 225 12.38 -5.73 -15.20
CA VAL A 225 12.71 -6.88 -16.03
C VAL A 225 11.52 -7.81 -16.21
N VAL A 226 11.37 -8.35 -17.42
CA VAL A 226 10.45 -9.45 -17.75
C VAL A 226 11.24 -10.49 -18.54
N LYS A 227 11.23 -11.74 -18.07
CA LYS A 227 11.90 -12.86 -18.73
C LYS A 227 11.45 -12.98 -20.18
N ALA A 228 12.40 -13.26 -21.08
CA ALA A 228 12.13 -13.41 -22.52
C ALA A 228 10.90 -14.30 -22.84
N GLY A 229 10.77 -15.47 -22.20
CA GLY A 229 9.65 -16.40 -22.40
C GLY A 229 8.29 -15.95 -21.86
N SER A 230 8.24 -14.81 -21.17
CA SER A 230 7.03 -14.23 -20.58
C SER A 230 6.76 -12.80 -21.11
N ARG A 231 7.48 -12.36 -22.16
CA ARG A 231 7.23 -11.07 -22.81
C ARG A 231 5.92 -11.12 -23.60
N ASP A 232 5.39 -9.94 -23.90
CA ASP A 232 4.14 -9.73 -24.66
C ASP A 232 2.86 -10.32 -24.02
N GLN A 233 2.96 -10.78 -22.76
CA GLN A 233 1.84 -11.28 -21.94
C GLN A 233 1.32 -10.22 -20.95
N GLY A 234 1.74 -8.96 -21.08
CA GLY A 234 1.27 -7.84 -20.26
C GLY A 234 1.99 -7.65 -18.91
N TRP A 235 2.88 -8.55 -18.51
CA TRP A 235 3.65 -8.47 -17.24
C TRP A 235 4.33 -7.12 -17.01
N GLY A 236 5.01 -6.58 -18.03
CA GLY A 236 5.72 -5.31 -17.90
C GLY A 236 4.78 -4.14 -17.61
N ARG A 237 3.60 -4.11 -18.24
CA ARG A 237 2.60 -3.07 -18.02
C ARG A 237 2.01 -3.18 -16.62
N GLN A 238 1.63 -4.39 -16.21
CA GLN A 238 1.07 -4.63 -14.88
C GLN A 238 2.08 -4.31 -13.77
N LEU A 239 3.34 -4.71 -13.94
CA LEU A 239 4.43 -4.40 -13.02
C LEU A 239 4.61 -2.89 -12.86
N LEU A 240 4.60 -2.14 -13.98
CA LEU A 240 4.72 -0.69 -13.95
C LEU A 240 3.52 0.01 -13.31
N THR A 241 2.31 -0.49 -13.55
CA THR A 241 1.11 0.01 -12.86
C THR A 241 1.25 -0.18 -11.35
N CYS A 242 1.61 -1.39 -10.90
CA CYS A 242 1.80 -1.69 -9.48
C CYS A 242 2.89 -0.81 -8.85
N LEU A 243 4.04 -0.63 -9.52
CA LEU A 243 5.11 0.24 -9.03
C LEU A 243 4.70 1.71 -9.01
N THR A 244 3.86 2.16 -9.95
CA THR A 244 3.37 3.54 -9.96
C THR A 244 2.36 3.80 -8.84
N GLU A 245 1.45 2.86 -8.60
CA GLU A 245 0.52 2.90 -7.48
C GLU A 245 1.27 2.88 -6.14
N GLN A 246 2.26 2.01 -6.00
CA GLN A 246 3.13 1.94 -4.83
C GLN A 246 3.89 3.25 -4.59
N ALA A 247 4.49 3.84 -5.64
CA ALA A 247 5.13 5.14 -5.54
C ALA A 247 4.14 6.22 -5.08
N SER A 248 2.94 6.25 -5.65
CA SER A 248 1.89 7.20 -5.27
C SER A 248 1.50 7.07 -3.80
N GLY A 249 1.32 5.84 -3.31
CA GLY A 249 1.03 5.55 -1.90
C GLY A 249 2.14 5.99 -0.94
N LEU A 250 3.39 6.04 -1.40
CA LEU A 250 4.53 6.55 -0.65
C LEU A 250 4.69 8.08 -0.71
N GLY A 251 3.74 8.79 -1.32
CA GLY A 251 3.80 10.25 -1.48
C GLY A 251 4.74 10.71 -2.61
N VAL A 252 5.20 9.79 -3.46
CA VAL A 252 6.00 10.13 -4.64
C VAL A 252 5.07 10.77 -5.68
N THR A 253 5.47 11.94 -6.17
CA THR A 253 4.77 12.70 -7.21
C THR A 253 5.38 12.50 -8.60
N THR A 254 6.66 12.13 -8.66
CA THR A 254 7.40 11.97 -9.92
C THR A 254 8.29 10.72 -9.89
N LEU A 255 8.10 9.83 -10.87
CA LEU A 255 8.98 8.72 -11.16
C LEU A 255 10.03 9.13 -12.19
N TYR A 256 11.27 8.68 -11.98
CA TYR A 256 12.36 8.79 -12.93
C TYR A 256 12.85 7.40 -13.30
N LEU A 257 13.42 7.25 -14.50
CA LEU A 257 14.12 6.04 -14.89
C LEU A 257 15.28 6.37 -15.83
N LEU A 258 16.23 5.44 -15.91
CA LEU A 258 17.26 5.41 -16.93
C LEU A 258 17.04 4.20 -17.83
N THR A 259 17.12 4.38 -19.14
CA THR A 259 17.00 3.27 -20.09
C THR A 259 17.91 3.47 -21.30
N THR A 260 18.46 2.37 -21.82
CA THR A 260 19.27 2.35 -23.04
C THR A 260 18.47 1.88 -24.24
N THR A 261 17.63 0.85 -24.09
CA THR A 261 16.95 0.16 -25.21
C THR A 261 15.42 0.20 -25.14
N ALA A 262 14.82 0.68 -24.04
CA ALA A 262 13.37 0.60 -23.81
C ALA A 262 12.66 1.96 -23.79
N ALA A 263 13.27 3.02 -24.32
CA ALA A 263 12.69 4.37 -24.31
C ALA A 263 11.28 4.45 -24.95
N SER A 264 11.08 3.78 -26.08
CA SER A 264 9.77 3.74 -26.76
C SER A 264 8.71 3.02 -25.93
N TYR A 265 9.09 1.93 -25.25
CA TYR A 265 8.19 1.19 -24.38
C TYR A 265 7.70 2.05 -23.21
N PHE A 266 8.60 2.75 -22.51
CA PHE A 266 8.23 3.63 -21.41
C PHE A 266 7.47 4.88 -21.89
N SER A 267 7.76 5.38 -23.09
CA SER A 267 7.03 6.51 -23.69
C SER A 267 5.55 6.18 -23.88
N ASN A 268 5.24 4.96 -24.35
CA ASN A 268 3.86 4.48 -24.50
C ASN A 268 3.13 4.34 -23.15
N LEU A 269 3.85 4.34 -22.04
CA LEU A 269 3.33 4.22 -20.69
C LEU A 269 3.29 5.57 -19.95
N GLY A 270 3.58 6.68 -20.64
CA GLY A 270 3.44 8.03 -20.10
C GLY A 270 4.74 8.65 -19.58
N PHE A 271 5.88 7.96 -19.70
CA PHE A 271 7.17 8.58 -19.43
C PHE A 271 7.57 9.52 -20.57
N VAL A 272 8.13 10.67 -20.21
CA VAL A 272 8.67 11.65 -21.16
C VAL A 272 10.17 11.79 -20.96
N VAL A 273 10.92 11.94 -22.04
CA VAL A 273 12.36 12.17 -21.98
C VAL A 273 12.64 13.45 -21.20
N VAL A 274 13.58 13.40 -20.26
CA VAL A 274 14.01 14.53 -19.44
C VAL A 274 15.52 14.73 -19.58
N SER A 275 15.94 15.98 -19.63
CA SER A 275 17.36 16.33 -19.57
C SER A 275 17.92 15.97 -18.19
N ARG A 276 19.12 15.40 -18.12
CA ARG A 276 19.80 15.08 -16.86
C ARG A 276 19.93 16.28 -15.92
N LYS A 277 20.09 17.49 -16.48
CA LYS A 277 20.14 18.76 -15.70
C LYS A 277 18.83 19.08 -14.95
N ARG A 278 17.72 18.42 -15.29
CA ARG A 278 16.40 18.60 -14.65
C ARG A 278 16.04 17.44 -13.71
N ILE A 279 16.96 16.51 -13.49
CA ILE A 279 16.80 15.43 -12.52
C ILE A 279 17.20 15.97 -11.15
N PRO A 280 16.39 15.77 -10.10
CA PRO A 280 16.72 16.21 -8.75
C PRO A 280 18.04 15.63 -8.25
N ASP A 281 18.86 16.47 -7.59
CA ASP A 281 20.20 16.10 -7.10
C ASP A 281 20.19 14.85 -6.19
N GLN A 282 19.10 14.65 -5.45
CA GLN A 282 18.90 13.49 -4.58
C GLN A 282 18.99 12.16 -5.33
N LEU A 283 18.57 12.10 -6.60
CA LEU A 283 18.64 10.85 -7.38
C LEU A 283 20.06 10.51 -7.82
N TYR A 284 20.99 11.47 -7.83
CA TYR A 284 22.41 11.18 -8.09
C TYR A 284 23.08 10.45 -6.91
N GLN A 285 22.37 10.26 -5.80
CA GLN A 285 22.81 9.39 -4.71
C GLN A 285 22.63 7.90 -5.05
N SER A 286 21.88 7.54 -6.08
CA SER A 286 21.66 6.13 -6.43
C SER A 286 22.84 5.51 -7.15
N HIS A 287 23.00 4.20 -6.95
CA HIS A 287 23.99 3.40 -7.68
C HIS A 287 23.73 3.40 -9.21
N GLU A 288 22.49 3.57 -9.65
CA GLU A 288 22.13 3.65 -11.08
C GLU A 288 22.65 4.94 -11.75
N PHE A 289 22.77 6.04 -10.98
CA PHE A 289 23.36 7.30 -11.46
C PHE A 289 24.87 7.38 -11.19
N GLN A 290 25.39 6.67 -10.19
CA GLN A 290 26.81 6.66 -9.82
C GLN A 290 27.64 5.60 -10.58
N GLY A 291 27.01 4.52 -11.07
CA GLY A 291 27.69 3.38 -11.69
C GLY A 291 27.01 2.86 -12.96
N ALA A 292 27.82 2.18 -13.78
CA ALA A 292 27.56 1.33 -14.97
C ALA A 292 26.56 1.77 -16.07
N CYS A 293 25.66 2.74 -15.87
CA CYS A 293 24.80 3.23 -16.93
C CYS A 293 25.56 4.34 -17.72
N PRO A 294 25.90 4.11 -18.99
CA PRO A 294 26.74 5.04 -19.74
C PRO A 294 26.11 6.43 -19.83
N ALA A 295 26.92 7.45 -20.12
CA ALA A 295 26.45 8.80 -20.44
C ALA A 295 25.36 8.81 -21.56
N SER A 296 25.22 7.70 -22.30
CA SER A 296 24.21 7.46 -23.34
C SER A 296 22.84 6.96 -22.86
N ALA A 297 22.65 6.61 -21.58
CA ALA A 297 21.33 6.20 -21.08
C ALA A 297 20.36 7.39 -21.10
N THR A 298 19.19 7.18 -21.72
CA THR A 298 18.10 8.17 -21.80
C THR A 298 17.40 8.24 -20.46
N ALA A 299 17.38 9.43 -19.87
CA ALA A 299 16.61 9.69 -18.67
C ALA A 299 15.17 10.05 -19.04
N MET A 300 14.21 9.46 -18.33
CA MET A 300 12.80 9.73 -18.53
C MET A 300 12.10 9.98 -17.19
N LYS A 301 10.98 10.70 -17.22
CA LYS A 301 10.16 10.95 -16.03
C LYS A 301 8.67 10.79 -16.31
N MET A 302 7.90 10.49 -15.27
CA MET A 302 6.44 10.43 -15.31
C MET A 302 5.87 10.99 -14.02
N LEU A 303 4.74 11.70 -14.10
CA LEU A 303 3.99 12.08 -12.90
C LEU A 303 3.15 10.89 -12.44
N THR A 304 3.24 10.55 -11.16
CA THR A 304 2.44 9.47 -10.56
C THR A 304 0.96 9.82 -10.49
N SER A 305 0.65 11.12 -10.34
CA SER A 305 -0.68 11.69 -10.43
C SER A 305 -1.01 12.14 -11.85
N ALA A 306 -1.35 11.19 -12.73
CA ALA A 306 -2.15 11.54 -13.88
C ALA A 306 -3.56 11.89 -13.39
N ARG A 307 -3.81 13.19 -13.07
CA ARG A 307 -5.17 13.73 -13.12
C ARG A 307 -5.74 13.31 -14.48
N ARG A 308 -6.62 12.31 -14.51
CA ARG A 308 -7.47 12.05 -15.68
C ARG A 308 -8.27 13.33 -15.90
N ARG A 309 -7.77 14.24 -16.74
CA ARG A 309 -8.58 15.31 -17.32
C ARG A 309 -9.62 14.62 -18.19
N ARG A 310 -10.77 14.26 -17.59
CA ARG A 310 -12.00 14.04 -18.34
C ARG A 310 -12.39 15.40 -18.91
N ARG A 311 -12.23 15.53 -20.23
CA ARG A 311 -13.06 16.45 -21.02
C ARG A 311 -14.44 15.80 -21.16
#